data_AF-A0A5J4QP22-F1
#
_entry.id   AF-A0A5J4QP22-F1
#
_cell.length_a   1.000
_cell.length_b   1.000
_cell.length_c   1.000
_cell.angle_alpha   90.00
_cell.angle_beta   90.00
_cell.angle_gamma   90.00
#
_symmetry.space_group_name_H-M   'P 1'
#
loop_
_entity.id
_entity.type
_entity.pdbx_description
1 polymer ?
#
loop_
_entity_poly.entity_id
_entity_poly.type
_entity_poly.pdbx_seq_one_letter_code
_entity_poly.pdbx_strand_id
1 'polypeptide(L)'
;MTISEFVSYLSETRVLYEGKIDKYKKRGLGIFNTNFVISEYLITEIFQFHNITKDSITNLTFFEPCVGLGSFVFSYLLKAYQVLEDKSAIIQIVKNIYVADADSVALKMYQDLLTTLCKEVFQID
;
A
#
# COMPACT_ATOMS: atom_id res chain seq x y z
N MET A 1 -8.67 8.91 11.08
CA MET A 1 -7.72 9.56 10.15
C MET A 1 -8.36 9.65 8.77
N THR A 2 -8.21 10.75 8.05
CA THR A 2 -8.65 10.88 6.65
C THR A 2 -7.64 10.21 5.70
N ILE A 3 -8.05 9.93 4.45
CA ILE A 3 -7.14 9.38 3.43
C ILE A 3 -5.93 10.30 3.22
N SER A 4 -6.17 11.62 3.15
CA SER A 4 -5.09 12.59 2.96
C SER A 4 -4.11 12.60 4.12
N GLU A 5 -4.60 12.52 5.36
CA GLU A 5 -3.73 12.43 6.55
C GLU A 5 -2.87 11.16 6.51
N PHE A 6 -3.44 10.02 6.11
CA PHE A 6 -2.70 8.78 5.97
C PHE A 6 -1.60 8.87 4.90
N VAL A 7 -1.89 9.47 3.75
CA VAL A 7 -0.90 9.65 2.66
C VAL A 7 0.24 10.57 3.11
N SER A 8 -0.05 11.62 3.86
CA SER A 8 0.98 12.47 4.48
C SER A 8 1.84 11.68 5.47
N TYR A 9 1.20 10.93 6.38
CA TYR A 9 1.90 10.09 7.35
C TYR A 9 2.80 9.04 6.71
N LEU A 10 2.31 8.39 5.64
CA LEU A 10 3.07 7.45 4.83
C LEU A 10 4.30 8.11 4.21
N SER A 11 4.14 9.32 3.69
CA SER A 11 5.22 10.08 3.04
C SER A 11 6.31 10.48 4.04
N GLU A 12 5.93 10.97 5.21
CA GLU A 12 6.87 11.31 6.29
C GLU A 12 7.62 10.05 6.79
N THR A 13 6.91 8.95 6.99
CA THR A 13 7.48 7.68 7.43
C THR A 13 8.53 7.16 6.44
N ARG A 14 8.33 7.34 5.13
CA ARG A 14 9.30 6.98 4.09
C ARG A 14 10.56 7.80 4.13
N VAL A 15 10.42 9.11 4.27
CA VAL A 15 11.59 10.01 4.38
C VAL A 15 12.44 9.62 5.59
N LEU A 16 11.79 9.33 6.73
CA LEU A 16 12.48 8.88 7.94
C LEU A 16 13.15 7.52 7.76
N TYR A 17 12.50 6.57 7.09
CA TYR A 17 13.09 5.26 6.79
C TYR A 17 14.32 5.39 5.91
N GLU A 18 14.20 6.07 4.76
CA GLU A 18 15.31 6.23 3.83
C GLU A 18 16.49 6.99 4.45
N GLY A 19 16.21 7.99 5.30
CA GLY A 19 17.24 8.76 5.99
C GLY A 19 18.04 7.96 7.01
N LYS A 20 17.53 6.82 7.48
CA LYS A 20 18.18 5.92 8.44
C LYS A 20 19.00 4.81 7.79
N ILE A 21 18.89 4.63 6.47
CA ILE A 21 19.57 3.56 5.75
C ILE A 21 20.92 4.06 5.25
N ASP A 22 21.98 3.32 5.55
CA ASP A 22 23.31 3.61 5.00
C ASP A 22 23.28 3.61 3.46
N LYS A 23 24.04 4.53 2.85
CA LYS A 23 24.06 4.74 1.40
C LYS A 23 24.45 3.48 0.60
N TYR A 24 25.33 2.63 1.13
CA TYR A 24 25.75 1.39 0.46
C TYR A 24 24.65 0.34 0.57
N LYS A 25 23.99 0.23 1.73
CA LYS A 25 22.81 -0.63 1.90
C LYS A 25 21.66 -0.19 0.98
N LYS A 26 21.37 1.11 0.93
CA LYS A 26 20.33 1.69 0.06
C LYS A 26 20.55 1.31 -1.40
N ARG A 27 21.78 1.47 -1.90
CA ARG A 27 22.14 1.13 -3.27
C ARG A 27 22.14 -0.38 -3.53
N GLY A 28 22.66 -1.17 -2.60
CA GLY A 28 22.76 -2.63 -2.74
C GLY A 28 21.41 -3.33 -2.76
N LEU A 29 20.41 -2.80 -2.05
CA LEU A 29 19.05 -3.35 -1.96
C LEU A 29 18.03 -2.64 -2.85
N GLY A 30 18.44 -1.58 -3.58
CA GLY A 30 17.52 -0.83 -4.43
C GLY A 30 16.41 -0.10 -3.65
N ILE A 31 16.69 0.35 -2.42
CA ILE A 31 15.68 0.97 -1.55
C ILE A 31 15.42 2.41 -2.01
N PHE A 32 14.49 2.57 -2.94
CA PHE A 32 14.01 3.85 -3.44
C PHE A 32 12.49 3.80 -3.43
N ASN A 33 11.85 4.53 -2.51
CA ASN A 33 10.40 4.47 -2.42
C ASN A 33 9.75 5.14 -3.63
N THR A 34 8.82 4.42 -4.28
CA THR A 34 7.94 5.01 -5.29
C THR A 34 7.12 6.13 -4.67
N ASN A 35 7.10 7.30 -5.30
CA ASN A 35 6.22 8.40 -4.90
C ASN A 35 4.75 7.92 -4.93
N PHE A 36 3.98 8.25 -3.89
CA PHE A 36 2.59 7.80 -3.78
C PHE A 36 1.70 8.28 -4.94
N VAL A 37 1.94 9.49 -5.46
CA VAL A 37 1.21 10.03 -6.63
C VAL A 37 1.44 9.14 -7.86
N ILE A 38 2.67 8.62 -8.03
CA ILE A 38 2.99 7.74 -9.15
C ILE A 38 2.30 6.38 -8.98
N SER A 39 2.32 5.79 -7.78
CA SER A 39 1.64 4.51 -7.55
C SER A 39 0.12 4.64 -7.66
N GLU A 40 -0.46 5.75 -7.21
CA GLU A 40 -1.89 6.04 -7.34
C GLU A 40 -2.31 6.15 -8.82
N TYR A 41 -1.52 6.87 -9.62
CA TYR A 41 -1.75 6.97 -11.06
C TYR A 41 -1.72 5.58 -11.71
N LEU A 42 -0.67 4.79 -11.48
CA LEU A 42 -0.51 3.46 -12.08
C LEU A 42 -1.62 2.49 -11.67
N ILE A 43 -2.01 2.47 -10.40
CA ILE A 43 -3.14 1.66 -9.93
C ILE A 43 -4.45 2.10 -10.59
N THR A 44 -4.67 3.40 -10.74
CA THR A 44 -5.87 3.90 -11.42
C THR A 44 -5.92 3.43 -12.87
N GLU A 45 -4.81 3.51 -13.60
CA GLU A 45 -4.70 2.99 -14.97
C GLU A 45 -4.97 1.47 -15.02
N ILE A 46 -4.46 0.69 -14.06
CA ILE A 46 -4.72 -0.75 -13.97
C ILE A 46 -6.22 -1.04 -13.79
N PHE A 47 -6.90 -0.31 -12.90
CA PHE A 47 -8.34 -0.47 -12.69
C PHE A 47 -9.13 -0.18 -13.95
N GLN A 48 -8.75 0.86 -14.69
CA GLN A 48 -9.39 1.25 -15.93
C GLN A 48 -9.13 0.24 -17.05
N PHE A 49 -7.87 -0.14 -17.27
CA PHE A 49 -7.46 -1.05 -18.33
C PHE A 49 -8.13 -2.43 -18.19
N HIS A 50 -8.25 -2.94 -16.96
CA HIS A 50 -8.87 -4.23 -16.69
C HIS A 50 -10.38 -4.14 -16.40
N ASN A 51 -10.99 -2.96 -16.47
CA ASN A 51 -12.38 -2.71 -16.09
C ASN A 51 -12.73 -3.34 -14.73
N ILE A 52 -11.86 -3.13 -13.73
CA ILE A 52 -12.06 -3.68 -12.39
C ILE A 52 -13.30 -3.03 -11.77
N THR A 53 -14.31 -3.85 -11.54
CA THR A 53 -15.57 -3.47 -10.89
C THR A 53 -15.57 -3.88 -9.42
N LYS A 54 -16.53 -3.32 -8.66
CA LYS A 54 -16.82 -3.73 -7.27
C LYS A 54 -17.00 -5.25 -7.10
N ASP A 55 -17.59 -5.93 -8.09
CA ASP A 55 -17.89 -7.36 -7.99
C ASP A 55 -16.67 -8.22 -8.32
N SER A 56 -15.78 -7.71 -9.18
CA SER A 56 -14.56 -8.42 -9.57
C SER A 56 -13.45 -8.32 -8.51
N ILE A 57 -13.29 -7.14 -7.90
CA ILE A 57 -12.11 -6.81 -7.10
C ILE A 57 -11.96 -7.67 -5.83
N THR A 58 -13.06 -8.04 -5.19
CA THR A 58 -13.07 -8.85 -3.95
C THR A 58 -12.52 -10.27 -4.16
N ASN A 59 -12.50 -10.75 -5.41
CA ASN A 59 -12.02 -12.08 -5.78
C ASN A 59 -10.61 -12.06 -6.39
N LEU A 60 -10.03 -10.87 -6.61
CA LEU A 60 -8.69 -10.75 -7.15
C LEU A 60 -7.64 -10.93 -6.07
N THR A 61 -6.50 -11.47 -6.47
CA THR A 61 -5.28 -11.52 -5.67
C THR A 61 -4.35 -10.39 -6.11
N PHE A 62 -3.84 -9.63 -5.14
CA PHE A 62 -2.82 -8.60 -5.39
C PHE A 62 -1.48 -9.09 -4.83
N PHE A 63 -0.45 -9.08 -5.65
CA PHE A 63 0.90 -9.50 -5.24
C PHE A 63 1.92 -8.41 -5.53
N GLU A 64 2.68 -8.02 -4.51
CA GLU A 64 3.79 -7.08 -4.63
C GLU A 64 5.10 -7.72 -4.14
N PRO A 65 6.01 -8.14 -5.06
CA PRO A 65 7.22 -8.87 -4.71
C PRO A 65 8.34 -8.01 -4.10
N CYS A 66 8.21 -6.68 -4.11
CA CYS A 66 9.17 -5.73 -3.55
C CYS A 66 8.43 -4.58 -2.86
N VAL A 67 7.67 -4.91 -1.80
CA VAL A 67 6.66 -3.99 -1.25
C VAL A 67 7.24 -2.71 -0.66
N GLY A 68 8.46 -2.74 -0.13
CA GLY A 68 9.06 -1.66 0.63
C GLY A 68 8.10 -1.19 1.73
N LEU A 69 7.73 0.08 1.68
CA LEU A 69 6.72 0.69 2.56
C LEU A 69 5.32 0.75 1.92
N GLY A 70 5.00 -0.10 0.96
CA GLY A 70 3.65 -0.39 0.50
C GLY A 70 2.99 0.60 -0.44
N SER A 71 3.72 1.35 -1.29
CA SER A 71 3.09 2.38 -2.18
C SER A 71 1.95 1.81 -3.01
N PHE A 72 2.25 0.75 -3.75
CA PHE A 72 1.29 0.11 -4.65
C PHE A 72 0.16 -0.56 -3.87
N VAL A 73 0.46 -1.20 -2.75
CA VAL A 73 -0.54 -1.80 -1.87
C VAL A 73 -1.52 -0.75 -1.33
N PHE A 74 -1.03 0.38 -0.83
CA PHE A 74 -1.89 1.41 -0.27
C PHE A 74 -2.67 2.15 -1.35
N SER A 75 -2.06 2.44 -2.50
CA SER A 75 -2.79 2.97 -3.66
C SER A 75 -3.89 2.01 -4.11
N TYR A 76 -3.63 0.70 -4.16
CA TYR A 76 -4.62 -0.34 -4.47
C TYR A 76 -5.78 -0.37 -3.47
N LEU A 77 -5.47 -0.42 -2.17
CA LEU A 77 -6.47 -0.46 -1.11
C LEU A 77 -7.33 0.80 -1.07
N LEU A 78 -6.73 1.98 -1.21
CA LEU A 78 -7.47 3.24 -1.22
C LEU A 78 -8.36 3.36 -2.46
N LYS A 79 -7.90 2.91 -3.63
CA LYS A 79 -8.72 2.84 -4.84
C LYS A 79 -9.88 1.87 -4.69
N ALA A 80 -9.63 0.70 -4.11
CA ALA A 80 -10.67 -0.28 -3.82
C ALA A 80 -11.72 0.27 -2.85
N TYR A 81 -11.29 0.96 -1.79
CA TYR A 81 -12.18 1.57 -0.81
C TYR A 81 -13.11 2.62 -1.41
N GLN A 82 -12.60 3.45 -2.32
CA GLN A 82 -13.41 4.42 -3.07
C GLN A 82 -14.48 3.78 -3.97
N VAL A 83 -14.27 2.54 -4.42
CA VAL A 83 -15.20 1.83 -5.31
C VAL A 83 -16.24 1.00 -4.54
N LEU A 84 -15.87 0.47 -3.38
CA LEU A 84 -16.67 -0.51 -2.64
C LEU A 84 -17.58 0.09 -1.57
N GLU A 85 -17.12 1.12 -0.85
CA GLU A 85 -17.80 1.70 0.32
C GLU A 85 -18.28 0.66 1.38
N ASP A 86 -17.78 -0.58 1.34
CA ASP A 86 -18.17 -1.70 2.20
C ASP A 86 -16.95 -2.28 2.94
N LYS A 87 -17.01 -2.21 4.27
CA LYS A 87 -15.96 -2.71 5.17
C LYS A 87 -15.70 -4.21 5.01
N SER A 88 -16.74 -5.01 4.79
CA SER A 88 -16.61 -6.46 4.67
C SER A 88 -15.85 -6.86 3.41
N ALA A 89 -16.11 -6.17 2.30
CA ALA A 89 -15.39 -6.31 1.05
C ALA A 89 -13.91 -5.92 1.19
N ILE A 90 -13.61 -4.86 1.97
CA ILE A 90 -12.23 -4.44 2.22
C ILE A 90 -11.46 -5.46 3.06
N ILE A 91 -12.09 -6.04 4.09
CA ILE A 91 -11.48 -7.13 4.87
C ILE A 91 -11.10 -8.30 3.95
N GLN A 92 -11.97 -8.66 3.01
CA GLN A 92 -11.69 -9.71 2.04
C GLN A 92 -10.51 -9.35 1.13
N ILE A 93 -10.45 -8.11 0.63
CA ILE A 93 -9.34 -7.65 -0.21
C ILE A 93 -8.02 -7.67 0.55
N VAL A 94 -7.99 -7.20 1.79
CA VAL A 94 -6.78 -7.22 2.63
C VAL A 94 -6.25 -8.65 2.80
N LYS A 95 -7.13 -9.63 2.96
CA LYS A 95 -6.76 -11.06 3.05
C LYS A 95 -6.20 -11.63 1.73
N ASN A 96 -6.51 -11.00 0.60
CA ASN A 96 -6.04 -11.41 -0.73
C ASN A 96 -4.79 -10.62 -1.19
N ILE A 97 -4.18 -9.85 -0.30
CA ILE A 97 -2.91 -9.16 -0.56
C ILE A 97 -1.75 -10.02 -0.07
N TYR A 98 -0.81 -10.28 -0.98
CA TYR A 98 0.43 -10.98 -0.69
C TYR A 98 1.60 -10.04 -0.99
N VAL A 99 2.59 -10.04 -0.11
CA VAL A 99 3.74 -9.15 -0.24
C VAL A 99 5.03 -9.88 0.08
N ALA A 100 6.13 -9.43 -0.52
CA ALA A 100 7.47 -9.81 -0.15
C ALA A 100 8.40 -8.59 -0.17
N ASP A 101 9.45 -8.63 0.64
CA ASP A 101 10.57 -7.70 0.55
C ASP A 101 11.84 -8.37 1.08
N ALA A 102 12.99 -7.93 0.60
CA ALA A 102 14.28 -8.38 1.10
C ALA A 102 14.66 -7.71 2.43
N ASP A 103 14.14 -6.51 2.72
CA ASP A 103 14.39 -5.80 3.97
C ASP A 103 13.28 -6.08 5.00
N SER A 104 13.62 -6.88 6.02
CA SER A 104 12.70 -7.19 7.12
C SER A 104 12.24 -5.96 7.91
N VAL A 105 13.04 -4.88 7.92
CA VAL A 105 12.65 -3.61 8.55
C VAL A 105 11.55 -2.95 7.74
N ALA A 106 11.67 -2.95 6.41
CA ALA A 106 10.62 -2.44 5.53
C ALA A 106 9.32 -3.23 5.71
N LEU A 107 9.39 -4.57 5.74
CA LEU A 107 8.22 -5.42 5.98
C LEU A 107 7.53 -5.11 7.31
N LYS A 108 8.30 -4.93 8.39
CA LYS A 108 7.72 -4.60 9.69
C LYS A 108 7.02 -3.24 9.68
N MET A 109 7.66 -2.24 9.09
CA MET A 109 7.07 -0.91 8.94
C MET A 109 5.83 -0.92 8.04
N TYR A 110 5.84 -1.70 6.96
CA TYR A 110 4.68 -1.93 6.11
C TYR A 110 3.51 -2.54 6.90
N GLN A 111 3.74 -3.54 7.74
CA GLN A 111 2.71 -4.14 8.58
C GLN A 111 2.09 -3.12 9.55
N ASP A 112 2.92 -2.28 10.17
CA ASP A 112 2.45 -1.24 11.10
C ASP A 112 1.64 -0.16 10.36
N LEU A 113 2.07 0.23 9.16
CA LEU A 113 1.34 1.14 8.27
C LEU A 113 0.01 0.54 7.79
N LEU A 114 -0.01 -0.74 7.41
CA LEU A 114 -1.24 -1.44 7.02
C LEU A 114 -2.22 -1.52 8.18
N THR A 115 -1.74 -1.84 9.39
CA THR A 115 -2.57 -1.85 10.61
C THR A 115 -3.17 -0.47 10.87
N THR A 116 -2.36 0.58 10.70
CA THR A 116 -2.81 1.97 10.85
C THR A 116 -3.89 2.32 9.82
N LEU A 117 -3.69 1.96 8.54
CA LEU A 117 -4.68 2.17 7.48
C LEU A 117 -6.00 1.47 7.81
N CYS A 118 -5.94 0.19 8.17
CA CYS A 118 -7.10 -0.63 8.52
C CYS A 118 -7.89 -0.01 9.70
N LYS A 119 -7.22 0.34 10.79
CA LYS A 119 -7.88 0.85 12.00
C LYS A 119 -8.34 2.29 11.87
N GLU A 120 -7.48 3.17 11.37
CA GLU A 120 -7.69 4.61 11.44
C GLU A 120 -8.44 5.18 10.24
N VAL A 121 -8.33 4.54 9.07
CA VAL A 121 -8.98 4.99 7.82
C VAL A 121 -10.17 4.10 7.49
N PHE A 122 -9.99 2.78 7.43
CA PHE A 122 -11.07 1.85 7.10
C PHE A 122 -11.96 1.48 8.29
N GLN A 123 -11.51 1.76 9.51
CA GLN A 123 -12.22 1.42 10.75
C GLN A 123 -12.60 -0.06 10.80
N ILE A 124 -11.60 -0.93 10.55
CA ILE A 124 -11.65 -2.40 10.65
C ILE A 124 -10.48 -2.90 11.50
N ASP A 125 -10.70 -3.99 12.24
CA ASP A 125 -9.76 -4.57 13.20
C ASP A 125 -8.75 -5.55 12.59
#